data_AF-A0A956YA18-F1
#
_entry.id   AF-A0A956YA18-F1
#
_cell.length_a   1.000
_cell.length_b   1.000
_cell.length_c   1.000
_cell.angle_alpha   90.00
_cell.angle_beta   90.00
_cell.angle_gamma   90.00
#
_symmetry.space_group_name_H-M   'P 1'
#
loop_
_entity.id
_entity.type
_entity.pdbx_description
1 polymer ?
#
loop_
_entity_poly.entity_id
_entity_poly.type
_entity_poly.pdbx_seq_one_letter_code
_entity_poly.pdbx_strand_id
1 'polypeptide(L)'
;MSQQLTPGRYRGLKASSMANADIFGIVAFDQRGSYRRMMPENTPFETLVQVKVEIISALAQQATAVLTDPVYGLAPAMHMSGKAGLMLSLEKSGYSGDST
;
A
#
# COMPACT_ATOMS: atom_id res chain seq x y z
N MET A 1 -28.21 2.30 -9.28
CA MET A 1 -28.62 2.58 -7.89
C MET A 1 -27.51 3.37 -7.22
N SER A 2 -27.79 4.51 -6.61
CA SER A 2 -26.80 5.18 -5.75
C SER A 2 -26.68 4.38 -4.46
N GLN A 3 -25.55 3.70 -4.25
CA GLN A 3 -25.31 3.05 -2.97
C GLN A 3 -25.01 4.14 -1.92
N GLN A 4 -25.83 4.21 -0.88
CA GLN A 4 -25.50 5.04 0.29
C GLN A 4 -24.29 4.46 1.01
N LEU A 5 -23.30 5.30 1.29
CA LEU A 5 -22.15 4.94 2.10
C LEU A 5 -22.54 4.89 3.57
N THR A 6 -22.12 3.84 4.27
CA THR A 6 -22.21 3.81 5.74
C THR A 6 -21.21 4.83 6.32
N PRO A 7 -21.45 5.35 7.55
CA PRO A 7 -20.52 6.30 8.18
C PRO A 7 -19.09 5.78 8.28
N GLY A 8 -18.90 4.48 8.53
CA GLY A 8 -17.58 3.85 8.56
C GLY A 8 -16.87 3.87 7.21
N ARG A 9 -17.57 3.51 6.13
CA ARG A 9 -17.02 3.55 4.76
C ARG A 9 -16.67 4.98 4.34
N TYR A 10 -17.55 5.93 4.62
CA TYR A 10 -17.29 7.34 4.34
C TYR A 10 -16.04 7.85 5.08
N ARG A 11 -15.92 7.56 6.39
CA ARG A 11 -14.73 7.95 7.17
C ARG A 11 -13.44 7.35 6.60
N GLY A 12 -13.45 6.06 6.26
CA GLY A 12 -12.28 5.41 5.65
C GLY A 12 -11.89 6.02 4.31
N LEU A 13 -12.87 6.28 3.44
CA LEU A 13 -12.61 6.94 2.15
C LEU A 13 -12.09 8.36 2.34
N LYS A 14 -12.67 9.16 3.24
CA LYS A 14 -12.19 10.53 3.49
C LYS A 14 -10.80 10.55 4.11
N ALA A 15 -10.48 9.65 5.03
CA ALA A 15 -9.15 9.52 5.62
C ALA A 15 -8.06 9.17 4.59
N SER A 16 -8.43 8.56 3.47
CA SER A 16 -7.54 8.21 2.37
C SER A 16 -7.60 9.19 1.19
N SER A 17 -8.26 10.34 1.35
CA SER A 17 -8.42 11.37 0.31
C SER A 17 -7.81 12.70 0.76
N MET A 18 -7.62 13.63 -0.17
CA MET A 18 -7.20 14.99 0.18
C MET A 18 -8.22 15.67 1.13
N ALA A 19 -7.73 16.46 2.08
CA ALA A 19 -8.61 17.11 3.07
C ALA A 19 -9.68 18.02 2.42
N ASN A 20 -9.31 18.71 1.35
CA ASN A 20 -10.13 19.73 0.69
C ASN A 20 -10.69 19.29 -0.66
N ALA A 21 -10.57 18.01 -1.03
CA ALA A 21 -11.03 17.48 -2.30
C ALA A 21 -11.36 15.98 -2.21
N ASP A 22 -12.17 15.46 -3.13
CA ASP A 22 -12.47 14.03 -3.21
C ASP A 22 -11.50 13.32 -4.18
N ILE A 23 -10.21 13.60 -4.01
CA ILE A 23 -9.11 13.08 -4.83
C ILE A 23 -8.25 12.13 -4.00
N PHE A 24 -7.89 11.00 -4.60
CA PHE A 24 -7.01 9.98 -4.02
C PHE A 24 -5.64 10.01 -4.71
N GLY A 25 -4.61 10.39 -3.97
CA GLY A 25 -3.21 10.20 -4.37
C GLY A 25 -2.60 9.07 -3.55
N ILE A 26 -2.59 7.86 -4.09
CA ILE A 26 -2.21 6.64 -3.34
C ILE A 26 -0.89 6.10 -3.88
N VAL A 27 0.05 5.81 -2.97
CA VAL A 27 1.25 5.04 -3.31
C VAL A 27 0.90 3.57 -3.26
N ALA A 28 1.03 2.87 -4.39
CA ALA A 28 0.82 1.43 -4.47
C ALA A 28 2.16 0.70 -4.45
N PHE A 29 2.43 0.01 -3.34
CA PHE A 29 3.60 -0.85 -3.16
C PHE A 29 3.23 -2.20 -2.52
N ASP A 30 2.23 -2.87 -3.06
CA ASP A 30 1.75 -4.20 -2.65
C ASP A 30 2.39 -5.36 -3.45
N GLN A 31 3.31 -5.05 -4.38
CA GLN A 31 4.03 -6.05 -5.15
C GLN A 31 4.84 -6.96 -4.20
N ARG A 32 4.71 -8.28 -4.39
CA ARG A 32 5.47 -9.31 -3.65
C ARG A 32 6.41 -10.08 -4.57
N GLY A 33 5.87 -10.90 -5.48
CA GLY A 33 6.66 -11.75 -6.37
C GLY A 33 7.45 -10.95 -7.42
N SER A 34 6.82 -9.97 -8.07
CA SER A 34 7.50 -9.05 -9.00
C SER A 34 8.55 -8.22 -8.28
N TYR A 35 8.24 -7.73 -7.09
CA TYR A 35 9.19 -7.01 -6.24
C TYR A 35 10.42 -7.87 -5.89
N ARG A 36 10.22 -9.14 -5.49
CA ARG A 36 11.32 -10.09 -5.25
C ARG A 36 12.19 -10.30 -6.51
N ARG A 37 11.57 -10.37 -7.69
CA ARG A 37 12.29 -10.54 -8.98
C ARG A 37 13.08 -9.29 -9.41
N MET A 38 12.70 -8.10 -8.94
CA MET A 38 13.43 -6.86 -9.21
C MET A 38 14.71 -6.74 -8.36
N MET A 39 14.83 -7.55 -7.32
CA MET A 39 15.96 -7.50 -6.39
C MET A 39 17.03 -8.51 -6.78
N PRO A 40 18.30 -8.26 -6.42
CA PRO A 40 19.37 -9.24 -6.62
C PRO A 40 18.99 -10.61 -6.08
N GLU A 41 19.44 -11.66 -6.76
CA GLU A 41 19.25 -13.02 -6.28
C GLU A 41 19.80 -13.17 -4.86
N ASN A 42 19.12 -13.97 -4.04
CA ASN A 42 19.46 -14.19 -2.62
C ASN A 42 19.39 -12.97 -1.70
N THR A 43 18.77 -11.86 -2.11
CA THR A 43 18.49 -10.72 -1.20
C THR A 43 17.77 -11.22 0.07
N PRO A 44 18.26 -10.91 1.29
CA PRO A 44 17.61 -11.31 2.54
C PRO A 44 16.19 -10.72 2.67
N PHE A 45 15.33 -11.42 3.41
CA PHE A 45 13.96 -10.96 3.65
C PHE A 45 13.94 -9.59 4.35
N GLU A 46 14.82 -9.40 5.32
CA GLU A 46 14.96 -8.17 6.11
C GLU A 46 15.33 -6.99 5.23
N THR A 47 16.20 -7.21 4.24
CA THR A 47 16.56 -6.18 3.24
C THR A 47 15.36 -5.78 2.39
N LEU A 48 14.51 -6.74 1.99
CA LEU A 48 13.28 -6.44 1.25
C LEU A 48 12.31 -5.61 2.08
N VAL A 49 12.13 -5.96 3.35
CA VAL A 49 11.30 -5.17 4.27
C VAL A 49 11.87 -3.76 4.41
N GLN A 50 13.17 -3.63 4.63
CA GLN A 50 13.83 -2.34 4.84
C GLN A 50 13.69 -1.40 3.64
N VAL A 51 13.86 -1.91 2.42
CA VAL A 51 13.64 -1.12 1.21
C VAL A 51 12.18 -0.61 1.13
N LYS A 52 11.19 -1.44 1.51
CA LYS A 52 9.81 -0.97 1.60
C LYS A 52 9.62 0.09 2.68
N VAL A 53 10.26 -0.07 3.85
CA VAL A 53 10.23 0.95 4.92
C VAL A 53 10.71 2.29 4.38
N GLU A 54 11.86 2.32 3.71
CA GLU A 54 12.46 3.56 3.20
C GLU A 54 11.57 4.24 2.16
N ILE A 55 11.08 3.49 1.17
CA ILE A 55 10.23 4.02 0.11
C ILE A 55 8.89 4.51 0.67
N ILE A 56 8.22 3.71 1.51
CA ILE A 56 6.94 4.09 2.10
C ILE A 56 7.10 5.31 3.01
N SER A 57 8.14 5.35 3.84
CA SER A 57 8.38 6.48 4.75
C SER A 57 8.65 7.79 4.01
N ALA A 58 9.41 7.73 2.91
CA ALA A 58 9.71 8.89 2.08
C ALA A 58 8.48 9.40 1.33
N LEU A 59 7.68 8.51 0.75
CA LEU A 59 6.57 8.89 -0.14
C LEU A 59 5.25 9.14 0.61
N ALA A 60 5.04 8.52 1.77
CA ALA A 60 3.79 8.66 2.53
C ALA A 60 3.51 10.10 2.97
N GLN A 61 4.53 10.97 3.08
CA GLN A 61 4.31 12.39 3.40
C GLN A 61 3.62 13.18 2.30
N GLN A 62 3.70 12.69 1.05
CA GLN A 62 3.09 13.34 -0.13
C GLN A 62 1.84 12.59 -0.61
N ALA A 63 1.58 11.41 -0.06
CA ALA A 63 0.43 10.58 -0.40
C ALA A 63 -0.75 10.82 0.55
N THR A 64 -1.96 10.63 0.03
CA THR A 64 -3.19 10.57 0.83
C THR A 64 -3.37 9.19 1.48
N ALA A 65 -2.84 8.13 0.87
CA ALA A 65 -2.80 6.79 1.45
C ALA A 65 -1.68 5.94 0.84
N VAL A 66 -1.37 4.82 1.49
CA VAL A 66 -0.45 3.79 1.00
C VAL A 66 -1.19 2.46 0.91
N LEU A 67 -1.10 1.81 -0.26
CA LEU A 67 -1.50 0.42 -0.46
C LEU A 67 -0.25 -0.46 -0.38
N THR A 68 -0.23 -1.42 0.53
CA THR A 68 0.89 -2.35 0.70
C THR A 68 0.42 -3.78 0.94
N ASP A 69 1.35 -4.69 1.25
CA ASP A 69 1.09 -6.12 1.41
C ASP A 69 1.43 -6.64 2.83
N PRO A 70 0.80 -7.74 3.26
CA PRO A 70 1.01 -8.29 4.60
C PRO A 70 2.37 -9.00 4.79
N VAL A 71 3.14 -9.26 3.72
CA VAL A 71 4.39 -10.03 3.79
C VAL A 71 5.58 -9.12 4.04
N TYR A 72 5.76 -8.10 3.21
CA TYR A 72 6.88 -7.15 3.32
C TYR A 72 6.44 -5.77 3.85
N GLY A 73 5.15 -5.44 3.72
CA GLY A 73 4.61 -4.10 3.94
C GLY A 73 4.06 -3.80 5.34
N LEU A 74 3.81 -4.82 6.17
CA LEU A 74 3.19 -4.64 7.48
C LEU A 74 4.07 -3.84 8.45
N ALA A 75 5.36 -4.21 8.57
CA ALA A 75 6.30 -3.46 9.39
C ALA A 75 6.47 -2.00 8.92
N PRO A 76 6.67 -1.71 7.61
CA PRO A 76 6.62 -0.35 7.08
C PRO A 76 5.36 0.44 7.44
N ALA A 77 4.19 -0.19 7.34
CA ALA A 77 2.91 0.47 7.62
C ALA A 77 2.80 0.96 9.07
N MET A 78 3.42 0.26 10.02
CA MET A 78 3.45 0.66 11.43
C MET A 78 4.32 1.89 11.71
N HIS A 79 5.26 2.20 10.82
CA HIS A 79 6.18 3.34 10.95
C HIS A 79 5.76 4.54 10.08
N MET A 80 4.64 4.41 9.35
CA MET A 80 4.13 5.46 8.47
C MET A 80 3.64 6.66 9.27
N SER A 81 3.76 7.86 8.69
CA SER A 81 3.15 9.06 9.28
C SER A 81 1.63 8.89 9.37
N GLY A 82 1.03 9.27 10.50
CA GLY A 82 -0.42 9.20 10.72
C GLY A 82 -1.26 10.14 9.82
N LYS A 83 -0.64 10.85 8.88
CA LYS A 83 -1.32 11.72 7.91
C LYS A 83 -1.83 10.98 6.67
N ALA A 84 -1.28 9.81 6.36
CA ALA A 84 -1.70 9.00 5.21
C ALA A 84 -2.61 7.85 5.69
N GLY A 85 -3.67 7.57 4.93
CA GLY A 85 -4.45 6.35 5.09
C GLY A 85 -3.64 5.09 4.78
N LEU A 86 -4.10 3.94 5.29
CA LEU A 86 -3.46 2.64 5.05
C LEU A 86 -4.46 1.68 4.38
N MET A 87 -4.02 1.04 3.31
CA MET A 87 -4.71 -0.06 2.65
C MET A 87 -3.79 -1.28 2.61
N LEU A 88 -4.34 -2.45 2.91
CA LEU A 88 -3.60 -3.71 2.92
C LEU A 88 -4.23 -4.67 1.91
N SER A 89 -3.41 -5.26 1.04
CA SER A 89 -3.87 -6.26 0.09
C SER A 89 -4.29 -7.55 0.80
N LEU A 90 -5.48 -8.06 0.46
CA LEU A 90 -6.01 -9.32 0.99
C LEU A 90 -5.72 -10.51 0.07
N GLU A 91 -5.53 -10.25 -1.23
CA GLU A 91 -5.31 -11.28 -2.24
C GLU A 91 -3.96 -12.00 -2.04
N LYS A 92 -3.86 -13.24 -2.52
CA LYS A 92 -2.57 -13.91 -2.72
C LYS A 92 -1.91 -13.35 -4.00
N SER A 93 -0.58 -13.25 -4.01
CA SER A 93 0.12 -12.72 -5.18
C SER A 93 0.36 -13.81 -6.20
N GLY A 94 0.16 -13.46 -7.47
CA GLY A 94 0.35 -14.36 -8.60
C GLY A 94 -0.96 -15.06 -8.95
N TYR A 95 -1.40 -14.84 -10.18
CA TYR A 95 -2.37 -15.72 -10.81
C TYR A 95 -1.58 -16.72 -11.67
N SER A 96 -1.90 -17.99 -11.58
CA SER A 96 -1.48 -18.99 -12.56
C SER A 96 -2.37 -18.82 -13.80
N GLY A 97 -2.09 -17.78 -14.57
CA GLY A 97 -2.71 -17.54 -15.86
C GLY A 97 -1.64 -16.94 -16.76
N ASP A 98 -1.41 -17.59 -17.91
CA ASP A 98 -0.52 -17.04 -18.92
C ASP A 98 -0.94 -15.61 -19.24
N SER A 99 0.04 -14.72 -19.35
CA SER A 99 -0.21 -13.36 -19.82
C SER A 99 -0.81 -13.45 -21.22
N THR A 100 -2.06 -13.03 -21.40
CA THR A 100 -2.64 -12.80 -22.73
C THR A 100 -1.92 -11.67 -23.43
#